data_AF-A0A1F4A3C5-F1
#
_entry.id   AF-A0A1F4A3C5-F1
#
_cell.length_a   1.000
_cell.length_b   1.000
_cell.length_c   1.000
_cell.angle_alpha   90.00
_cell.angle_beta   90.00
_cell.angle_gamma   90.00
#
_symmetry.space_group_name_H-M   'P 1'
#
loop_
_entity.id
_entity.type
_entity.pdbx_description
1 polymer ?
#
loop_
_entity_poly.entity_id
_entity_poly.type
_entity_poly.pdbx_seq_one_letter_code
_entity_poly.pdbx_strand_id
1 'polypeptide(L)'
;MDPGTMARVAVWAAVLLAIFVMPDPAHAVEEQGPEPTGAAIIPPDTAREEEQALERAEAEKLRRMRAEQEQRRRAAARELQAEQARQSEIGRLGTTVMILEQRESTLHHDVRSTQQQLGTLSRDPTDHSAVMRRYELERQLGYSQNQLDYATRSRESATKQLDALRFR
;
A
#
# COMPACT_ATOMS: atom_id res chain seq x y z
N MET A 1 9.40 19.56 -25.83
CA MET A 1 10.50 19.88 -24.90
C MET A 1 9.99 20.97 -23.99
N ASP A 2 9.48 20.58 -22.83
CA ASP A 2 8.68 21.44 -21.97
C ASP A 2 9.55 22.31 -21.05
N PRO A 3 9.26 23.63 -20.94
CA PRO A 3 10.00 24.58 -20.11
C PRO A 3 9.75 24.46 -18.60
N GLY A 4 9.03 23.42 -18.14
CA GLY A 4 8.58 23.26 -16.75
C GLY A 4 9.55 22.57 -15.79
N THR A 5 10.68 22.05 -16.26
CA THR A 5 11.62 21.24 -15.45
C THR A 5 12.81 22.00 -14.88
N MET A 6 12.99 23.29 -15.20
CA MET A 6 14.14 24.10 -14.75
C MET A 6 13.86 24.95 -13.49
N ALA A 7 12.67 24.88 -12.90
CA ALA A 7 12.24 25.79 -11.82
C ALA A 7 12.08 25.13 -10.43
N ARG A 8 12.67 23.95 -10.19
CA ARG A 8 12.51 23.23 -8.91
C ARG A 8 13.80 22.80 -8.19
N VAL A 9 14.96 23.30 -8.61
CA VAL A 9 16.26 22.99 -7.96
C VAL A 9 16.79 24.15 -7.08
N ALA A 10 16.08 25.28 -7.00
CA ALA A 10 16.60 26.50 -6.36
C ALA A 10 15.99 26.84 -4.97
N VAL A 11 15.85 25.87 -4.05
CA VAL A 11 15.38 26.17 -2.66
C VAL A 11 16.23 25.51 -1.55
N TRP A 12 17.29 24.75 -1.86
CA TRP A 12 18.06 24.01 -0.83
C TRP A 12 19.50 24.49 -0.57
N ALA A 13 19.80 25.79 -0.77
CA ALA A 13 21.17 26.30 -0.65
C ALA A 13 21.33 27.60 0.17
N ALA A 14 20.56 27.79 1.26
CA ALA A 14 20.64 29.04 2.03
C ALA A 14 20.37 28.92 3.55
N VAL A 15 20.83 27.86 4.23
CA VAL A 15 20.78 27.80 5.72
C VAL A 15 22.07 27.21 6.34
N LEU A 16 23.23 27.48 5.75
CA LEU A 16 24.52 26.95 6.27
C LEU A 16 25.67 27.97 6.27
N LEU A 17 25.40 29.25 6.54
CA LEU A 17 26.49 30.21 6.68
C LEU A 17 26.15 31.41 7.56
N ALA A 18 25.99 31.21 8.87
CA ALA A 18 26.14 32.27 9.84
C ALA A 18 26.42 31.65 11.22
N ILE A 19 27.66 31.75 11.67
CA ILE A 19 28.14 32.03 13.05
C ILE A 19 29.64 31.66 13.04
N PHE A 20 30.44 32.55 12.47
CA PHE A 20 31.87 32.64 12.79
C PHE A 20 32.34 34.07 12.52
N VAL A 21 32.07 34.97 13.46
CA VAL A 21 32.74 36.27 13.58
C VAL A 21 32.93 36.52 15.08
N MET A 22 34.18 36.40 15.53
CA MET A 22 34.64 36.92 16.82
C MET A 22 34.52 38.45 16.83
N PRO A 23 34.44 39.06 18.02
CA PRO A 23 35.26 40.23 18.27
C PRO A 23 36.07 40.07 19.55
N ASP A 24 37.37 40.26 19.39
CA ASP A 24 38.28 40.73 20.44
C ASP A 24 37.87 42.17 20.83
N PRO A 25 37.90 42.54 22.12
CA PRO A 25 38.73 43.69 22.45
C PRO A 25 39.44 43.60 23.81
N ALA A 26 40.74 43.85 23.76
CA ALA A 26 41.49 44.46 24.84
C ALA A 26 40.87 45.80 25.26
N HIS A 27 40.59 45.97 26.56
CA HIS A 27 40.84 47.21 27.30
C HIS A 27 40.94 46.93 28.81
N ALA A 28 41.99 47.48 29.39
CA ALA A 28 42.35 47.43 30.79
C ALA A 28 41.45 48.32 31.66
N VAL A 29 41.13 47.86 32.86
CA VAL A 29 40.93 48.69 34.07
C VAL A 29 41.46 47.90 35.27
N GLU A 30 42.49 48.44 35.91
CA GLU A 30 42.92 48.07 37.27
C GLU A 30 41.89 48.59 38.28
N GLU A 31 41.55 47.79 39.29
CA GLU A 31 41.33 48.30 40.64
C GLU A 31 41.55 47.18 41.68
N GLN A 32 42.44 47.47 42.64
CA GLN A 32 42.82 46.62 43.76
C GLN A 32 41.76 46.63 44.87
N GLY A 33 41.59 45.48 45.51
CA GLY A 33 41.01 45.38 46.85
C GLY A 33 41.00 43.93 47.33
N PRO A 34 41.91 43.52 48.24
CA PRO A 34 41.85 42.19 48.83
C PRO A 34 40.85 42.22 49.98
N GLU A 35 40.02 41.18 50.11
CA GLU A 35 39.71 40.55 51.40
C GLU A 35 39.03 39.19 51.10
N PRO A 36 39.34 38.17 51.90
CA PRO A 36 39.14 36.77 51.54
C PRO A 36 37.81 36.24 52.10
N THR A 37 37.63 34.94 51.97
CA THR A 37 36.71 34.10 52.76
C THR A 37 35.31 33.96 52.17
N GLY A 38 35.16 32.85 51.47
CA GLY A 38 33.87 32.41 50.96
C GLY A 38 33.96 31.58 49.69
N ALA A 39 35.11 30.96 49.39
CA ALA A 39 35.13 29.80 48.52
C ALA A 39 34.30 28.72 49.21
N ALA A 40 32.99 28.74 48.99
CA ALA A 40 32.16 27.57 49.09
C ALA A 40 32.79 26.59 48.11
N ILE A 41 33.66 25.73 48.64
CA ILE A 41 34.18 24.56 47.96
C ILE A 41 32.94 23.70 47.73
N ILE A 42 32.24 23.95 46.62
CA ILE A 42 31.31 23.00 46.05
C ILE A 42 32.19 21.77 45.80
N PRO A 43 31.91 20.61 46.42
CA PRO A 43 32.73 19.43 46.24
C PRO A 43 32.85 19.15 44.73
N PRO A 44 34.05 18.94 44.18
CA PRO A 44 34.21 18.66 42.75
C PRO A 44 33.45 17.41 42.28
N ASP A 45 32.98 16.58 43.21
CA ASP A 45 32.12 15.43 42.96
C ASP A 45 30.68 15.82 42.59
N THR A 46 30.07 16.85 43.18
CA THR A 46 28.65 17.15 42.91
C THR A 46 28.43 17.74 41.52
N ALA A 47 29.38 18.55 41.03
CA ALA A 47 29.32 19.10 39.67
C ALA A 47 29.50 18.01 38.58
N ARG A 48 30.36 17.02 38.84
CA ARG A 48 30.54 15.85 37.95
C ARG A 48 29.34 14.91 37.96
N GLU A 49 28.70 14.74 39.11
CA GLU A 49 27.48 13.94 39.24
C GLU A 49 26.29 14.56 38.49
N GLU A 50 26.15 15.90 38.55
CA GLU A 50 25.13 16.63 37.78
C GLU A 50 25.37 16.53 36.25
N GLU A 51 26.62 16.66 35.80
CA GLU A 51 26.99 16.52 34.39
C GLU A 51 26.71 15.10 33.86
N GLN A 52 27.03 14.07 34.65
CA GLN A 52 26.70 12.68 34.31
C GLN A 52 25.19 12.40 34.33
N ALA A 53 24.43 13.03 35.21
CA ALA A 53 22.97 12.88 35.24
C ALA A 53 22.32 13.49 34.00
N LEU A 54 22.79 14.66 33.55
CA LEU A 54 22.38 15.30 32.30
C LEU A 54 22.71 14.42 31.08
N GLU A 55 23.92 13.87 31.00
CA GLU A 55 24.34 12.99 29.90
C GLU A 55 23.48 11.72 29.83
N ARG A 56 23.12 11.12 30.98
CA ARG A 56 22.21 9.97 31.03
C ARG A 56 20.80 10.35 30.56
N ALA A 57 20.28 11.51 30.96
CA ALA A 57 18.97 11.99 30.53
C ALA A 57 18.93 12.26 29.02
N GLU A 58 19.99 12.84 28.45
CA GLU A 58 20.12 13.04 27.00
C GLU A 58 20.22 11.71 26.25
N ALA A 59 21.00 10.75 26.76
CA ALA A 59 21.10 9.41 26.20
C ALA A 59 19.76 8.67 26.22
N GLU A 60 18.97 8.79 27.30
CA GLU A 60 17.61 8.24 27.37
C GLU A 60 16.67 8.91 26.38
N LYS A 61 16.72 10.25 26.25
CA LYS A 61 15.91 10.98 25.27
C LYS A 61 16.22 10.53 23.85
N LEU A 62 17.50 10.37 23.50
CA LEU A 62 17.93 9.84 22.21
C LEU A 62 17.46 8.40 21.99
N ARG A 63 17.50 7.54 23.01
CA ARG A 63 16.97 6.16 22.93
C ARG A 63 15.46 6.15 22.67
N ARG A 64 14.68 6.97 23.37
CA ARG A 64 13.22 7.09 23.18
C ARG A 64 12.89 7.59 21.76
N MET A 65 13.58 8.63 21.30
CA MET A 65 13.41 9.16 19.93
C MET A 65 13.71 8.11 18.86
N ARG A 66 14.78 7.32 19.02
CA ARG A 66 15.10 6.22 18.09
C ARG A 66 14.03 5.13 18.11
N ALA A 67 13.55 4.74 19.29
CA ALA A 67 12.49 3.74 19.42
C ALA A 67 11.19 4.20 18.75
N GLU A 68 10.79 5.46 18.93
CA GLU A 68 9.61 6.03 18.26
C GLU A 68 9.79 6.06 16.75
N GLN A 69 10.97 6.48 16.26
CA GLN A 69 11.25 6.51 14.83
C GLN A 69 11.22 5.10 14.22
N GLU A 70 11.77 4.11 14.92
CA GLU A 70 11.73 2.73 14.47
C GLU A 70 10.30 2.15 14.51
N GLN A 71 9.51 2.49 15.52
CA GLN A 71 8.09 2.11 15.58
C GLN A 71 7.31 2.70 14.41
N ARG A 72 7.52 3.98 14.07
CA ARG A 72 6.89 4.62 12.89
C ARG A 72 7.31 3.93 11.59
N ARG A 73 8.59 3.59 11.44
CA ARG A 73 9.08 2.85 10.27
C ARG A 73 8.42 1.47 10.16
N ARG A 74 8.29 0.74 11.27
CA ARG A 74 7.63 -0.57 11.30
C ARG A 74 6.13 -0.47 10.99
N ALA A 75 5.45 0.56 11.51
CA ALA A 75 4.04 0.81 11.19
C ALA A 75 3.84 1.11 9.70
N ALA A 76 4.62 2.04 9.16
CA ALA A 76 4.60 2.39 7.74
C ALA A 76 4.92 1.18 6.83
N ALA A 77 5.87 0.32 7.23
CA ALA A 77 6.19 -0.90 6.50
C ALA A 77 5.01 -1.89 6.48
N ARG A 78 4.27 -2.04 7.59
CA ARG A 78 3.08 -2.89 7.66
C ARG A 78 1.95 -2.34 6.79
N GLU A 79 1.74 -1.03 6.81
CA GLU A 79 0.75 -0.37 5.95
C GLU A 79 1.07 -0.58 4.47
N LEU A 80 2.34 -0.39 4.09
CA LEU A 80 2.80 -0.64 2.72
C LEU A 80 2.58 -2.10 2.31
N GLN A 81 2.89 -3.06 3.18
CA GLN A 81 2.66 -4.48 2.90
C GLN A 81 1.17 -4.80 2.76
N ALA A 82 0.31 -4.22 3.60
CA ALA A 82 -1.13 -4.40 3.52
C ALA A 82 -1.70 -3.84 2.20
N GLU A 83 -1.23 -2.65 1.78
CA GLU A 83 -1.64 -2.06 0.52
C GLU A 83 -1.12 -2.86 -0.68
N GLN A 84 0.12 -3.35 -0.65
CA GLN A 84 0.64 -4.25 -1.69
C GLN A 84 -0.19 -5.55 -1.80
N ALA A 85 -0.57 -6.14 -0.67
CA ALA A 85 -1.42 -7.33 -0.65
C ALA A 85 -2.81 -7.03 -1.25
N ARG A 86 -3.40 -5.87 -0.91
CA ARG A 86 -4.67 -5.41 -1.49
C ARG A 86 -4.58 -5.24 -3.01
N GLN A 87 -3.54 -4.56 -3.50
CA GLN A 87 -3.34 -4.35 -4.94
C GLN A 87 -3.13 -5.67 -5.69
N SER A 88 -2.38 -6.61 -5.11
CA SER A 88 -2.22 -7.96 -5.64
C SER A 88 -3.55 -8.69 -5.76
N GLU A 89 -4.38 -8.64 -4.72
CA GLU A 89 -5.70 -9.28 -4.72
C GLU A 89 -6.66 -8.63 -5.73
N ILE A 90 -6.64 -7.30 -5.86
CA ILE A 90 -7.38 -6.58 -6.92
C ILE A 90 -6.97 -7.08 -8.31
N GLY A 91 -5.67 -7.25 -8.57
CA GLY A 91 -5.17 -7.78 -9.85
C GLY A 91 -5.63 -9.21 -10.11
N ARG A 92 -5.57 -10.08 -9.10
CA ARG A 92 -6.03 -11.47 -9.17
C ARG A 92 -7.53 -11.56 -9.46
N LEU A 93 -8.35 -10.80 -8.72
CA LEU A 93 -9.80 -10.79 -8.92
C LEU A 93 -10.17 -10.18 -10.27
N GLY A 94 -9.49 -9.11 -10.70
CA GLY A 94 -9.69 -8.53 -12.04
C GLY A 94 -9.42 -9.54 -13.16
N THR A 95 -8.31 -10.30 -13.06
CA THR A 95 -8.00 -11.38 -14.00
C THR A 95 -9.06 -12.49 -13.97
N THR A 96 -9.54 -12.83 -12.78
CA THR A 96 -10.58 -13.85 -12.59
C THR A 96 -11.89 -13.44 -13.26
N VAL A 97 -12.33 -12.19 -13.07
CA VAL A 97 -13.52 -11.64 -13.72
C VAL A 97 -13.37 -11.70 -15.23
N MET A 98 -12.24 -11.25 -15.78
CA MET A 98 -11.99 -11.28 -17.23
C MET A 98 -12.08 -12.70 -17.82
N ILE A 99 -11.50 -13.70 -17.14
CA ILE A 99 -11.57 -15.11 -17.57
C ILE A 99 -13.01 -15.62 -17.54
N LEU A 100 -13.78 -15.26 -16.50
CA LEU A 100 -15.17 -15.66 -16.38
C LEU A 100 -16.06 -15.00 -17.43
N GLU A 101 -15.84 -13.72 -17.76
CA GLU A 101 -16.52 -13.02 -18.86
C GLU A 101 -16.26 -13.68 -20.21
N GLN A 102 -15.00 -14.03 -20.49
CA GLN A 102 -14.66 -14.76 -21.71
C GLN A 102 -15.37 -16.12 -21.77
N ARG A 103 -15.39 -16.85 -20.64
CA ARG A 103 -16.08 -18.15 -20.55
C ARG A 103 -17.58 -18.01 -20.73
N GLU A 104 -18.22 -17.00 -20.13
CA GLU A 104 -19.64 -16.69 -20.31
C GLU A 104 -19.96 -16.42 -21.78
N SER A 105 -19.13 -15.62 -22.46
CA SER A 105 -19.30 -15.34 -23.89
C SER A 105 -19.28 -16.61 -24.74
N THR A 106 -18.33 -17.51 -24.48
CA THR A 106 -18.26 -18.81 -25.17
C THR A 106 -19.49 -19.66 -24.88
N LEU A 107 -19.91 -19.77 -23.62
CA LEU A 107 -21.09 -20.55 -23.23
C LEU A 107 -22.39 -19.99 -23.83
N HIS A 108 -22.52 -18.66 -23.92
CA HIS A 108 -23.64 -18.02 -24.62
C HIS A 108 -23.67 -18.40 -26.10
N HIS A 109 -22.52 -18.46 -26.76
CA HIS A 109 -22.42 -18.91 -28.14
C HIS A 109 -22.83 -20.38 -28.28
N ASP A 110 -22.37 -21.26 -27.38
CA ASP A 110 -22.70 -22.68 -27.37
C ASP A 110 -24.20 -22.92 -27.15
N VAL A 111 -24.81 -22.20 -26.20
CA VAL A 111 -26.26 -22.25 -25.96
C VAL A 111 -27.03 -21.83 -27.20
N ARG A 112 -26.67 -20.70 -27.81
CA ARG A 112 -27.35 -20.18 -29.00
C ARG A 112 -27.22 -21.13 -30.19
N SER A 113 -26.01 -21.65 -30.44
CA SER A 113 -25.75 -22.56 -31.56
C SER A 113 -26.48 -23.90 -31.38
N THR A 114 -26.49 -24.46 -30.16
CA THR A 114 -27.21 -25.70 -29.84
C THR A 114 -28.72 -25.52 -30.01
N GLN A 115 -29.28 -24.39 -29.56
CA GLN A 115 -30.69 -24.05 -29.77
C GLN A 115 -31.03 -23.93 -31.25
N GLN A 116 -30.16 -23.30 -32.05
CA GLN A 116 -30.35 -23.21 -33.50
C GLN A 116 -30.36 -24.60 -34.14
N GLN A 117 -29.43 -25.48 -33.77
CA GLN A 117 -29.39 -26.86 -34.27
C GLN A 117 -30.67 -27.62 -33.90
N LEU A 118 -31.16 -27.50 -32.67
CA LEU A 118 -32.44 -28.08 -32.24
C LEU A 118 -33.61 -27.57 -33.09
N GLY A 119 -33.60 -26.29 -33.47
CA GLY A 119 -34.61 -25.70 -34.33
C GLY A 119 -34.60 -26.24 -35.77
N THR A 120 -33.45 -26.72 -36.24
CA THR A 120 -33.29 -27.28 -37.61
C THR A 120 -33.58 -28.78 -37.72
N LEU A 121 -33.68 -29.50 -36.59
CA LEU A 121 -33.95 -30.93 -36.61
C LEU A 121 -35.39 -31.25 -37.01
N SER A 122 -35.55 -32.36 -37.73
CA SER A 122 -36.87 -32.91 -38.06
C SER A 122 -37.66 -33.21 -36.78
N ARG A 123 -38.96 -32.90 -36.81
CA ARG A 123 -39.91 -33.22 -35.73
C ARG A 123 -40.66 -34.53 -35.99
N ASP A 124 -40.30 -35.24 -37.05
CA ASP A 124 -40.92 -36.53 -37.39
C ASP A 124 -40.53 -37.57 -36.32
N PRO A 125 -41.51 -38.12 -35.57
CA PRO A 125 -41.22 -39.12 -34.54
C PRO A 125 -40.77 -40.48 -35.13
N THR A 126 -40.94 -40.70 -36.43
CA THR A 126 -40.50 -41.93 -37.11
C THR A 126 -39.04 -41.86 -37.56
N ASP A 127 -38.44 -40.67 -37.59
CA ASP A 127 -37.02 -40.49 -37.81
C ASP A 127 -36.24 -40.67 -36.49
N HIS A 128 -35.95 -41.93 -36.18
CA HIS A 128 -35.19 -42.28 -34.97
C HIS A 128 -33.82 -41.59 -34.88
N SER A 129 -33.20 -41.25 -36.03
CA SER A 129 -31.91 -40.55 -36.04
C SER A 129 -32.05 -39.10 -35.58
N ALA A 130 -33.10 -38.42 -36.04
CA ALA A 130 -33.42 -37.07 -35.58
C ALA A 130 -33.82 -37.04 -34.10
N VAL A 131 -34.59 -38.03 -33.63
CA VAL A 131 -34.97 -38.14 -32.22
C VAL A 131 -33.75 -38.31 -31.31
N MET A 132 -32.83 -39.21 -31.64
CA MET A 132 -31.61 -39.43 -30.85
C MET A 132 -30.73 -38.17 -30.84
N ARG A 133 -30.50 -37.56 -32.00
CA ARG A 133 -29.71 -36.33 -32.10
C ARG A 133 -30.35 -35.16 -31.32
N ARG A 134 -31.68 -35.08 -31.31
CA ARG A 134 -32.41 -34.07 -30.52
C ARG A 134 -32.16 -34.26 -29.03
N TYR A 135 -32.26 -35.49 -28.53
CA TYR A 135 -32.00 -35.81 -27.12
C TYR A 135 -30.56 -35.44 -26.71
N GLU A 136 -29.57 -35.73 -27.56
CA GLU A 136 -28.17 -35.35 -27.31
C GLU A 136 -27.99 -33.84 -27.21
N LEU A 137 -28.57 -33.09 -28.16
CA LEU A 137 -28.50 -31.63 -28.16
C LEU A 137 -29.26 -31.01 -26.97
N GLU A 138 -30.40 -31.57 -26.55
CA GLU A 138 -31.12 -31.12 -25.35
C GLU A 138 -30.28 -31.34 -24.09
N ARG A 139 -29.61 -32.50 -23.98
CA ARG A 139 -28.68 -32.77 -22.88
C ARG A 139 -27.50 -31.80 -22.88
N GLN A 140 -26.90 -31.54 -24.05
CA GLN A 140 -25.81 -30.59 -24.21
C GLN A 140 -26.26 -29.17 -23.83
N LEU A 141 -27.46 -28.77 -24.28
CA LEU A 141 -28.04 -27.47 -23.96
C LEU A 141 -28.20 -27.29 -22.45
N GLY A 142 -28.78 -28.29 -21.76
CA GLY A 142 -28.94 -28.26 -20.30
C GLY A 142 -27.59 -28.18 -19.58
N TYR A 143 -26.57 -28.91 -20.05
CA TYR A 143 -25.22 -28.81 -19.50
C TYR A 143 -24.64 -27.39 -19.68
N SER A 144 -24.68 -26.84 -20.89
CA SER A 144 -24.13 -25.50 -21.18
C SER A 144 -24.86 -24.39 -20.43
N GLN A 145 -26.18 -24.50 -20.25
CA GLN A 145 -26.97 -23.57 -19.44
C GLN A 145 -26.55 -23.61 -17.97
N ASN A 146 -26.40 -24.80 -17.38
CA ASN A 146 -25.94 -24.92 -15.99
C ASN A 146 -24.53 -24.35 -15.80
N GLN A 147 -23.64 -24.58 -16.77
CA GLN A 147 -22.28 -24.02 -16.75
C GLN A 147 -22.29 -22.49 -16.86
N LEU A 148 -23.19 -21.94 -17.68
CA LEU A 148 -23.36 -20.50 -17.84
C LEU A 148 -23.85 -19.88 -16.53
N ASP A 149 -24.89 -20.43 -15.91
CA ASP A 149 -25.41 -19.95 -14.63
C ASP A 149 -24.34 -19.95 -13.52
N TYR A 150 -23.51 -21.01 -13.48
CA TYR A 150 -22.40 -21.09 -12.56
C TYR A 150 -21.34 -20.01 -12.84
N ALA A 151 -20.96 -19.81 -14.10
CA ALA A 151 -19.98 -18.80 -14.50
C ALA A 151 -20.48 -17.39 -14.13
N THR A 152 -21.74 -17.06 -14.43
CA THR A 152 -22.39 -15.79 -14.10
C THR A 152 -22.37 -15.51 -12.60
N ARG A 153 -22.80 -16.47 -11.77
CA ARG A 153 -22.78 -16.29 -10.31
C ARG A 153 -21.35 -16.11 -9.77
N SER A 154 -20.40 -16.89 -10.30
CA SER A 154 -19.00 -16.79 -9.92
C SER A 154 -18.42 -15.41 -10.28
N ARG A 155 -18.74 -14.91 -11.47
CA ARG A 155 -18.31 -13.59 -11.95
C ARG A 155 -18.88 -12.50 -11.06
N GLU A 156 -20.19 -12.50 -10.81
CA GLU A 156 -20.85 -11.51 -9.95
C GLU A 156 -20.25 -11.49 -8.54
N SER A 157 -19.95 -12.66 -7.97
CA SER A 157 -19.27 -12.76 -6.67
C SER A 157 -17.87 -12.15 -6.72
N ALA A 158 -17.07 -12.49 -7.75
CA ALA A 158 -15.73 -11.94 -7.92
C ALA A 158 -15.73 -10.42 -8.14
N THR A 159 -16.68 -9.90 -8.92
CA THR A 159 -16.89 -8.46 -9.13
C THR A 159 -17.25 -7.76 -7.83
N LYS A 160 -18.17 -8.31 -7.02
CA LYS A 160 -18.52 -7.74 -5.71
C LYS A 160 -17.30 -7.68 -4.77
N GLN A 161 -16.48 -8.74 -4.75
CA GLN A 161 -15.25 -8.76 -3.96
C GLN A 161 -14.24 -7.71 -4.45
N LEU A 162 -14.09 -7.59 -5.78
CA LEU A 162 -13.22 -6.59 -6.40
C LEU A 162 -13.66 -5.16 -6.06
N ASP A 163 -14.96 -4.88 -6.14
CA ASP A 163 -15.53 -3.57 -5.80
C ASP A 163 -15.35 -3.26 -4.32
N ALA A 164 -15.59 -4.24 -3.43
CA ALA A 164 -15.35 -4.09 -2.00
C ALA A 164 -13.88 -3.75 -1.68
N LEU A 165 -12.93 -4.31 -2.43
CA LEU A 165 -11.51 -4.00 -2.26
C LEU A 165 -11.13 -2.63 -2.85
N ARG A 166 -11.82 -2.15 -3.89
CA ARG A 166 -11.52 -0.85 -4.52
C ARG A 166 -12.03 0.35 -3.72
N PHE A 167 -13.18 0.20 -3.06
CA PHE A 167 -13.83 1.30 -2.32
C PHE A 167 -13.52 1.34 -0.81
N ARG A 168 -12.66 0.44 -0.32
CA ARG A 168 -12.17 0.44 1.06
C ARG A 168 -10.98 1.38 1.24
#